data_AF-A0A923VXH0-F1
#
_entry.id   AF-A0A923VXH0-F1
#
_cell.length_a   1.000
_cell.length_b   1.000
_cell.length_c   1.000
_cell.angle_alpha   90.00
_cell.angle_beta   90.00
_cell.angle_gamma   90.00
#
_symmetry.space_group_name_H-M   'P 1'
#
loop_
_entity.id
_entity.type
_entity.pdbx_description
1 polymer ?
#
loop_
_entity_poly.entity_id
_entity_poly.type
_entity_poly.pdbx_seq_one_letter_code
_entity_poly.pdbx_strand_id
1 'polypeptide(L)'
;IGLITKGTDFTKKFIALNGETYTDLAAAKTAGVSVITYGNFVQAVINFVIIAFFVFVVLRAAEKYKRKEIVVLVAPAGPSQEELLTQIRDLLKK
;
A
#
# COMPACT_ATOMS: atom_id res chain seq x y z
N ILE A 1 -10.56 -2.81 -8.56
CA ILE A 1 -10.24 -1.47 -9.13
C ILE A 1 -11.53 -0.77 -9.60
N GLY A 2 -12.33 -1.42 -10.45
CA GLY A 2 -13.60 -0.86 -10.98
C GLY A 2 -14.63 -0.38 -9.95
N LEU A 3 -14.66 -0.94 -8.73
CA LEU A 3 -15.58 -0.50 -7.67
C LEU A 3 -15.17 0.85 -7.06
N ILE A 4 -13.87 1.11 -6.90
CA ILE A 4 -13.35 2.37 -6.34
C ILE A 4 -13.36 3.47 -7.42
N THR A 5 -13.12 3.09 -8.68
CA THR A 5 -13.22 4.01 -9.83
C THR A 5 -14.64 4.15 -10.38
N LYS A 6 -15.66 3.56 -9.73
CA LYS A 6 -17.08 3.62 -10.14
C LYS A 6 -17.35 3.21 -11.60
N GLY A 7 -16.58 2.26 -12.13
CA GLY A 7 -16.67 1.81 -13.52
C GLY A 7 -16.03 2.77 -14.53
N THR A 8 -15.24 3.74 -14.09
CA THR A 8 -14.53 4.66 -14.99
C THR A 8 -13.36 3.95 -15.67
N ASP A 9 -13.40 3.85 -16.99
CA ASP A 9 -12.31 3.35 -17.84
C ASP A 9 -11.51 4.54 -18.37
N PHE A 10 -10.38 4.84 -17.74
CA PHE A 10 -9.55 5.98 -18.11
C PHE A 10 -8.87 5.75 -19.45
N THR A 11 -8.70 4.50 -19.89
CA THR A 11 -8.15 4.10 -21.20
C THR A 11 -8.86 4.77 -22.37
N LYS A 12 -10.16 5.07 -22.22
CA LYS A 12 -11.00 5.70 -23.25
C LYS A 12 -10.88 7.24 -23.29
N LYS A 13 -10.03 7.84 -22.46
CA LYS A 13 -9.76 9.28 -22.48
C LYS A 13 -8.64 9.59 -23.48
N PHE A 14 -9.01 10.32 -24.53
CA PHE A 14 -8.09 10.79 -25.56
C PHE A 14 -8.45 12.22 -25.98
N ILE A 15 -7.46 12.95 -26.49
CA ILE A 15 -7.65 14.24 -27.15
C ILE A 15 -7.21 14.07 -28.59
N ALA A 16 -8.11 14.41 -29.53
CA ALA A 16 -7.79 14.47 -30.94
C ALA A 16 -7.13 15.82 -31.25
N LEU A 17 -6.01 15.80 -31.99
CA LEU A 17 -5.25 17.02 -32.30
C LEU A 17 -5.83 17.84 -33.46
N ASN A 18 -6.87 17.35 -34.13
CA ASN A 18 -7.52 18.03 -35.24
C ASN A 18 -8.71 18.92 -34.84
N GLY A 19 -9.02 19.01 -33.55
CA GLY A 19 -10.14 19.80 -33.04
C GLY A 19 -11.52 19.16 -33.15
N GLU A 20 -11.62 17.93 -33.67
CA GLU A 20 -12.88 17.19 -33.77
C GLU A 20 -13.07 16.25 -32.57
N THR A 21 -14.30 16.15 -32.06
CA THR A 21 -14.66 15.19 -31.02
C THR A 21 -15.12 13.88 -31.63
N TYR A 22 -14.40 12.80 -31.35
CA TYR A 22 -14.79 11.44 -31.74
C TYR A 22 -15.41 10.70 -30.57
N THR A 23 -16.40 9.88 -30.85
CA THR A 23 -17.12 9.05 -29.86
C THR A 23 -16.25 7.93 -29.31
N ASP A 24 -15.27 7.47 -30.07
CA ASP A 24 -14.37 6.39 -29.67
C ASP A 24 -12.96 6.56 -30.23
N LEU A 25 -12.00 5.99 -29.51
CA LEU A 25 -10.57 6.01 -29.86
C LEU A 25 -10.33 5.27 -31.18
N ALA A 26 -11.12 4.23 -31.43
CA ALA A 26 -11.10 3.48 -32.68
C ALA A 26 -11.53 4.35 -33.87
N ALA A 27 -12.58 5.18 -33.71
CA ALA A 27 -13.09 6.05 -34.77
C ALA A 27 -12.08 7.14 -35.16
N ALA A 28 -11.40 7.73 -34.17
CA ALA A 28 -10.36 8.73 -34.40
C ALA A 28 -9.10 8.12 -35.07
N LYS A 29 -8.71 6.90 -34.68
CA LYS A 29 -7.62 6.17 -35.34
C LYS A 29 -7.95 5.81 -36.78
N THR A 30 -9.17 5.37 -37.07
CA THR A 30 -9.61 5.04 -38.45
C THR A 30 -9.71 6.26 -39.34
N ALA A 31 -9.99 7.44 -38.78
CA ALA A 31 -9.99 8.72 -39.49
C ALA A 31 -8.56 9.24 -39.81
N GLY A 32 -7.50 8.51 -39.43
CA GLY A 32 -6.12 8.91 -39.66
C GLY A 32 -5.67 10.10 -38.79
N VAL A 33 -6.42 10.42 -37.74
CA VAL A 33 -6.18 11.57 -36.87
C VAL A 33 -5.18 11.20 -35.78
N SER A 34 -4.16 12.04 -35.59
CA SER A 34 -3.28 11.91 -34.43
C SER A 34 -4.07 12.18 -33.15
N VAL A 35 -4.11 11.17 -32.29
CA VAL A 35 -4.77 11.20 -30.98
C VAL A 35 -3.75 11.00 -29.88
N ILE A 36 -3.80 11.84 -28.85
CA ILE A 36 -3.02 11.66 -27.63
C ILE A 36 -3.90 10.88 -26.64
N THR A 37 -3.47 9.67 -26.32
CA THR A 37 -4.10 8.80 -25.34
C THR A 37 -3.37 8.90 -23.99
N TYR A 38 -3.82 9.79 -23.12
CA TYR A 38 -3.26 9.91 -21.76
C TYR A 38 -3.95 8.97 -20.76
N GLY A 39 -5.05 8.35 -21.18
CA GLY A 39 -5.85 7.43 -20.37
C GLY A 39 -5.06 6.30 -19.72
N ASN A 40 -4.23 5.61 -20.49
CA ASN A 40 -3.41 4.50 -20.01
C ASN A 40 -2.34 4.95 -19.00
N PHE A 41 -1.77 6.13 -19.21
CA PHE A 41 -0.79 6.69 -18.29
C PHE A 41 -1.43 6.99 -16.93
N VAL A 42 -2.58 7.67 -16.92
CA VAL A 42 -3.32 7.97 -15.69
C VAL A 42 -3.77 6.68 -15.00
N GLN A 43 -4.24 5.69 -15.76
CA GLN A 43 -4.59 4.37 -15.23
C GLN A 43 -3.38 3.70 -14.54
N ALA A 44 -2.21 3.72 -15.19
CA ALA A 44 -0.99 3.15 -14.62
C ALA A 44 -0.55 3.87 -13.35
N VAL A 45 -0.62 5.20 -13.32
CA VAL A 45 -0.31 6.01 -12.13
C VAL A 45 -1.26 5.68 -10.97
N ILE A 46 -2.57 5.62 -11.23
CA ILE A 46 -3.58 5.25 -10.22
C ILE A 46 -3.29 3.85 -9.69
N ASN A 47 -3.03 2.88 -10.57
CA ASN A 47 -2.70 1.51 -10.16
C ASN A 47 -1.45 1.46 -9.28
N PHE A 48 -0.40 2.19 -9.66
CA PHE A 48 0.83 2.28 -8.88
C PHE A 48 0.58 2.84 -7.48
N VAL A 49 -0.16 3.95 -7.38
CA VAL A 49 -0.49 4.58 -6.09
C VAL A 49 -1.33 3.66 -5.22
N ILE A 50 -2.32 2.97 -5.78
CA ILE A 50 -3.16 2.00 -5.04
C ILE A 50 -2.28 0.88 -4.49
N ILE A 51 -1.48 0.22 -5.34
CA ILE A 51 -0.63 -0.90 -4.91
C ILE A 51 0.37 -0.44 -3.84
N ALA A 52 1.02 0.72 -4.04
CA ALA A 52 1.93 1.30 -3.06
C ALA A 52 1.24 1.57 -1.71
N PHE A 53 0.02 2.12 -1.73
CA PHE A 53 -0.77 2.34 -0.52
C PHE A 53 -1.11 1.02 0.20
N PHE A 54 -1.54 0.00 -0.53
CA PHE A 54 -1.84 -1.32 0.04
C PHE A 54 -0.59 -1.96 0.66
N VAL A 55 0.55 -1.95 -0.05
CA VAL A 55 1.82 -2.45 0.49
C VAL A 55 2.20 -1.69 1.76
N PHE A 56 2.07 -0.36 1.77
CA PHE A 56 2.33 0.46 2.96
C PHE A 56 1.45 0.08 4.15
N VAL A 57 0.13 -0.09 3.94
CA VAL A 57 -0.79 -0.51 5.01
C VAL A 57 -0.44 -1.89 5.53
N VAL A 58 -0.12 -2.84 4.65
CA VAL A 58 0.27 -4.21 5.05
C VAL A 58 1.57 -4.21 5.85
N LEU A 59 2.59 -3.49 5.39
CA LEU A 59 3.87 -3.37 6.11
C LEU A 59 3.68 -2.72 7.49
N ARG A 60 2.93 -1.61 7.56
CA ARG A 60 2.61 -0.93 8.82
C ARG A 60 1.79 -1.82 9.76
N ALA A 61 0.84 -2.58 9.24
CA ALA A 61 0.06 -3.53 10.03
C ALA A 61 0.96 -4.65 10.57
N ALA A 62 1.83 -5.21 9.72
CA ALA A 62 2.76 -6.27 10.10
C ALA A 62 3.71 -5.83 11.23
N GLU A 63 4.25 -4.60 11.18
CA GLU A 63 5.05 -4.05 12.29
C GLU A 63 4.24 -3.89 13.59
N LYS A 64 2.98 -3.46 13.50
CA LYS A 64 2.10 -3.29 14.67
C LYS A 64 1.78 -4.63 15.35
N TYR A 65 1.60 -5.70 14.58
CA TYR A 65 1.39 -7.04 15.14
C TYR A 65 2.67 -7.63 15.73
N LYS A 66 3.82 -7.49 15.06
CA LYS A 66 5.12 -7.90 15.61
C LYS A 66 5.48 -7.16 16.90
N ARG A 67 5.20 -5.85 17.01
CA ARG A 67 5.39 -5.11 18.27
C ARG A 67 4.49 -5.62 19.39
N LYS A 68 3.30 -6.14 19.09
CA LYS A 68 2.39 -6.66 20.10
C LYS A 68 2.88 -8.01 20.65
N GLU A 69 3.46 -8.86 19.80
CA GLU A 69 4.16 -10.07 20.27
C GLU A 69 5.39 -9.73 21.11
N ILE A 70 6.19 -8.73 20.71
CA ILE A 70 7.36 -8.32 21.51
C ILE A 70 6.93 -7.71 22.86
N VAL A 71 5.85 -6.93 22.93
CA VAL A 71 5.36 -6.38 24.20
C VAL A 71 4.73 -7.44 25.10
N VAL A 72 4.14 -8.51 24.55
CA VAL A 72 3.65 -9.66 25.34
C VAL A 72 4.81 -10.54 25.80
N LEU A 73 5.88 -10.65 25.02
CA LEU A 73 7.12 -11.35 25.41
C LEU A 73 8.03 -10.53 26.34
N VAL A 74 7.82 -9.22 26.42
CA VAL A 74 8.46 -8.29 27.38
C VAL A 74 7.49 -7.89 28.49
N ALA A 75 6.38 -8.61 28.67
CA ALA A 75 5.83 -8.76 30.01
C ALA A 75 6.96 -9.36 30.86
N PRO A 76 7.29 -8.76 32.02
CA PRO A 76 8.55 -9.01 32.72
C PRO A 76 8.74 -10.52 32.89
N ALA A 77 9.75 -11.05 32.21
CA ALA A 77 10.03 -12.47 32.13
C ALA A 77 10.50 -12.96 33.51
N GLY A 78 9.55 -13.25 34.40
CA GLY A 78 9.84 -13.76 35.74
C GLY A 78 10.75 -12.83 36.57
N PRO A 79 11.17 -13.26 37.77
CA PRO A 79 12.16 -12.51 38.53
C PRO A 79 13.43 -12.41 37.68
N SER A 80 13.90 -11.19 37.51
CA SER A 80 15.15 -10.91 36.80
C SER A 80 16.29 -11.71 37.43
N GLN A 81 17.29 -12.11 36.64
CA GLN A 81 18.45 -12.83 37.14
C GLN A 81 19.13 -12.10 38.31
N GLU A 82 19.04 -10.76 38.33
CA GLU A 82 19.49 -9.90 39.42
C GLU A 82 18.70 -10.10 40.72
N GLU A 83 17.38 -10.30 40.65
CA GLU A 83 16.55 -10.64 41.82
C GLU A 83 16.85 -12.03 42.37
N LEU A 84 17.12 -13.01 41.49
CA LEU A 84 17.55 -14.36 41.91
C LEU A 84 18.93 -14.34 42.57
N LEU A 85 19.88 -13.58 42.02
CA LEU A 85 21.22 -13.41 42.61
C LEU A 85 21.14 -12.70 43.97
N THR A 86 20.24 -11.75 44.14
CA THR A 86 20.01 -11.06 45.42
C THR A 86 19.40 -11.99 46.46
N GLN A 87 18.43 -12.81 46.07
CA GLN A 87 17.83 -13.83 46.95
C GLN A 87 18.86 -14.89 47.39
N ILE A 88 19.73 -15.34 46.48
CA ILE A 88 20.82 -16.29 46.80
C ILE A 88 21.81 -15.67 47.79
N ARG A 89 22.19 -14.40 47.59
CA ARG A 89 23.09 -13.68 48.52
C ARG A 89 22.50 -13.60 49.93
N ASP A 90 21.22 -13.26 50.05
CA ASP A 90 20.57 -13.10 51.34
C ASP A 90 20.37 -14.46 52.06
N LEU A 91 20.19 -15.55 51.30
CA LEU A 91 20.17 -16.92 51.83
C LEU A 91 21.53 -17.40 52.34
N LEU A 92 22.65 -16.99 51.71
CA LEU A 92 24.01 -17.35 52.15
C LEU A 92 24.50 -16.55 53.37
N LYS A 93 23.86 -15.42 53.67
CA LYS A 93 24.21 -14.57 54.82
C LYS A 93 23.58 -15.08 56.14
N LYS A 94 22.69 -16.06 56.05
CA LYS A 94 22.01 -16.70 57.17
C LYS A 94 22.76 -17.96 57.61
#